data_AF-A0AAV9BR17-F1
#
_entry.id   AF-A0AAV9BR17-F1
#
_cell.length_a   1.000
_cell.length_b   1.000
_cell.length_c   1.000
_cell.angle_alpha   90.00
_cell.angle_beta   90.00
_cell.angle_gamma   90.00
#
_symmetry.space_group_name_H-M   'P 1'
#
loop_
_entity.id
_entity.type
_entity.pdbx_description
1 polymer ?
#
loop_
_entity_poly.entity_id
_entity_poly.type
_entity_poly.pdbx_seq_one_letter_code
_entity_poly.pdbx_strand_id
1 'polypeptide(L)'
;MSFDSIEDAEKFYMNYAKIAGFSVRKASTKYQNVDGSKELYMRDFVCSKEGFKNSSTNKSIPKYTRGHTRVGCRAKISLMKDDQRWKVRVLVKGHAYVLCTTRKTHLL
;
A
#
# COMPACT_ATOMS: atom_id res chain seq x y z
N MET A 1 0.76 -13.33 10.87
CA MET A 1 1.89 -13.25 9.92
C MET A 1 2.85 -12.17 10.39
N SER A 2 4.15 -12.49 10.42
CA SER A 2 5.21 -11.64 10.95
C SER A 2 6.44 -11.64 10.05
N PHE A 3 7.22 -10.56 10.08
CA PHE A 3 8.43 -10.36 9.28
C PHE A 3 9.55 -9.77 10.14
N ASP A 4 10.80 -10.06 9.78
CA ASP A 4 11.96 -9.52 10.49
C ASP A 4 12.29 -8.09 10.02
N SER A 5 11.97 -7.74 8.77
CA SER A 5 12.14 -6.39 8.22
C SER A 5 10.87 -5.84 7.57
N ILE A 6 10.82 -4.51 7.41
CA ILE A 6 9.72 -3.86 6.70
C ILE A 6 9.80 -4.13 5.19
N GLU A 7 11.02 -4.29 4.67
CA GLU A 7 11.32 -4.63 3.28
C GLU A 7 10.80 -6.03 2.93
N ASP A 8 10.90 -7.00 3.82
CA ASP A 8 10.37 -8.35 3.59
C ASP A 8 8.85 -8.34 3.57
N ALA A 9 8.23 -7.57 4.47
CA ALA A 9 6.79 -7.38 4.48
C ALA A 9 6.29 -6.67 3.21
N GLU A 10 7.06 -5.69 2.71
CA GLU A 10 6.80 -5.00 1.46
C GLU A 10 6.86 -5.96 0.27
N LYS A 11 7.96 -6.73 0.15
CA LYS A 11 8.13 -7.73 -0.92
C LYS A 11 7.02 -8.77 -0.91
N PHE A 12 6.65 -9.25 0.28
CA PHE A 12 5.55 -10.19 0.43
C PHE A 12 4.24 -9.64 -0.13
N TYR A 13 3.87 -8.41 0.27
CA TYR A 13 2.61 -7.82 -0.19
C TYR A 13 2.64 -7.43 -1.66
N MET A 14 3.79 -6.99 -2.19
CA MET A 14 3.98 -6.76 -3.63
C MET A 14 3.81 -8.05 -4.43
N ASN A 15 4.37 -9.17 -3.98
CA ASN A 15 4.21 -10.45 -4.65
C ASN A 15 2.75 -10.92 -4.61
N TYR A 16 2.09 -10.80 -3.44
CA TYR A 16 0.66 -11.06 -3.32
C TYR A 16 -0.15 -10.24 -4.32
N ALA A 17 0.13 -8.94 -4.42
CA ALA A 17 -0.58 -8.04 -5.32
C ALA A 17 -0.34 -8.39 -6.79
N LYS A 18 0.88 -8.77 -7.17
CA LYS A 18 1.22 -9.21 -8.52
C LYS A 18 0.43 -10.46 -8.92
N ILE A 19 0.35 -11.45 -8.03
CA ILE A 19 -0.41 -12.69 -8.25
C ILE A 19 -1.92 -12.38 -8.31
N ALA A 20 -2.40 -11.55 -7.39
CA ALA A 20 -3.82 -11.17 -7.31
C ALA A 20 -4.26 -10.23 -8.45
N GLY A 21 -3.33 -9.55 -9.13
CA GLY A 21 -3.64 -8.70 -10.28
C GLY A 21 -3.90 -7.23 -9.93
N PHE A 22 -3.18 -6.67 -8.96
CA PHE A 22 -3.16 -5.24 -8.69
C PHE A 22 -1.76 -4.72 -8.34
N SER A 23 -1.57 -3.40 -8.43
CA SER A 23 -0.35 -2.73 -7.97
C SER A 23 -0.53 -2.09 -6.60
N VAL A 24 0.58 -2.00 -5.86
CA VAL A 24 0.64 -1.49 -4.48
C VAL A 24 1.29 -0.12 -4.46
N ARG A 25 0.81 0.77 -3.58
CA ARG A 25 1.50 2.00 -3.21
C ARG A 25 1.79 2.04 -1.71
N LYS A 26 2.88 2.71 -1.35
CA LYS A 26 3.16 3.11 0.03
C LYS A 26 2.18 4.22 0.43
N ALA A 27 1.43 4.03 1.52
CA ALA A 27 0.45 5.01 1.99
C ALA A 27 0.98 5.77 3.20
N SER A 28 0.62 5.33 4.39
CA SER A 28 0.94 6.01 5.64
C SER A 28 2.15 5.39 6.31
N THR A 29 2.90 6.25 7.00
CA THR A 29 4.06 5.91 7.80
C THR A 29 3.86 6.55 9.16
N LYS A 30 3.97 5.80 10.25
CA LYS A 30 3.93 6.37 11.60
C LYS A 30 5.20 6.02 12.35
N TYR A 31 5.66 7.01 13.10
CA TYR A 31 6.86 6.93 13.92
C TYR A 31 6.48 7.17 15.38
N GLN A 32 7.20 6.52 16.28
CA GLN A 32 7.08 6.69 17.72
C GLN A 32 8.46 7.07 18.26
N ASN A 33 8.48 7.79 19.38
CA ASN A 33 9.72 8.11 20.07
C ASN A 33 10.00 6.99 21.09
N VAL A 34 11.15 6.35 20.98
CA VAL A 34 11.67 5.34 21.92
C VAL A 34 13.04 5.80 22.36
N ASP A 35 13.23 6.03 23.66
CA ASP A 35 14.50 6.45 24.25
C ASP A 35 15.15 7.67 23.56
N GLY A 36 14.32 8.64 23.17
CA GLY A 36 14.76 9.86 22.46
C GLY A 36 15.04 9.66 20.95
N SER A 37 14.91 8.44 20.43
CA SER A 37 15.06 8.13 19.01
C SER A 37 13.70 7.97 18.33
N LYS A 38 13.59 8.47 17.09
CA LYS A 38 12.36 8.37 16.29
C LYS A 38 12.37 7.08 15.49
N GLU A 39 11.66 6.06 15.98
CA GLU A 39 11.57 4.76 15.33
C GLU A 39 10.30 4.61 14.50
N LEU A 40 10.42 3.92 13.36
CA LEU A 40 9.26 3.51 12.57
C LEU A 40 8.53 2.38 13.29
N TYR A 41 7.24 2.58 13.60
CA TYR A 41 6.42 1.54 14.24
C TYR A 41 5.19 1.14 13.43
N MET A 42 4.79 1.89 12.41
CA MET A 42 3.64 1.51 11.57
C MET A 42 3.86 1.89 10.11
N ARG A 43 3.48 0.99 9.20
CA ARG A 43 3.49 1.24 7.76
C ARG A 43 2.27 0.63 7.09
N ASP A 44 1.60 1.44 6.27
CA ASP A 44 0.46 1.00 5.47
C ASP A 44 0.85 0.91 3.99
N PHE A 45 0.49 -0.22 3.38
CA PHE A 45 0.54 -0.44 1.94
C PHE A 45 -0.87 -0.66 1.42
N VAL A 46 -1.20 -0.02 0.30
CA VAL A 46 -2.57 0.05 -0.20
C VAL A 46 -2.59 -0.21 -1.70
N CYS A 47 -3.75 -0.56 -2.23
CA CYS A 47 -3.94 -0.64 -3.67
C CYS A 47 -3.64 0.70 -4.36
N SER A 48 -3.04 0.68 -5.56
CA SER A 48 -2.81 1.88 -6.38
C SER A 48 -4.11 2.66 -6.65
N LYS A 49 -5.23 1.94 -6.74
CA LYS A 49 -6.58 2.49 -6.91
C LYS A 49 -7.31 2.84 -5.60
N GLU A 50 -6.62 2.84 -4.46
CA GLU A 50 -7.19 3.15 -3.13
C GLU A 50 -7.56 4.63 -2.98
N GLY A 51 -8.71 4.85 -2.35
CA GLY A 51 -9.28 6.17 -2.08
C GLY A 51 -9.86 6.86 -3.32
N PHE A 52 -10.20 8.13 -3.18
CA PHE A 52 -10.60 9.01 -4.27
C PHE A 52 -9.59 10.16 -4.39
N LYS A 53 -9.37 10.70 -5.59
CA LYS A 53 -8.56 11.91 -5.74
C LYS A 53 -9.42 13.10 -5.30
N ASN A 54 -8.90 13.93 -4.40
CA ASN A 54 -9.55 15.19 -4.07
C ASN A 54 -9.51 16.08 -5.33
N SER A 55 -10.68 16.52 -5.81
CA SER A 55 -10.82 17.37 -7.00
C SER A 55 -10.19 18.76 -6.85
N SER A 56 -9.79 19.14 -5.63
CA SER A 56 -9.37 20.49 -5.27
C SER A 56 -7.88 20.82 -5.47
N THR A 57 -7.03 19.88 -5.89
CA THR A 57 -5.59 20.19 -6.09
C THR A 57 -5.31 20.63 -7.53
N ASN A 58 -5.67 21.88 -7.83
CA ASN A 58 -5.06 22.69 -8.88
C ASN A 58 -3.62 23.05 -8.46
N LYS A 59 -2.70 22.08 -8.50
CA LYS A 59 -1.26 22.36 -8.49
C LYS A 59 -0.64 21.57 -9.63
N SER A 60 -0.19 22.34 -10.64
CA SER A 60 0.62 21.94 -11.79
C SER A 60 0.20 20.63 -12.46
N ILE A 61 -0.60 20.73 -13.52
CA ILE A 61 -0.84 19.62 -14.45
C ILE A 61 0.54 19.17 -14.98
N PRO A 62 1.04 17.97 -14.61
CA PRO A 62 2.22 17.43 -15.27
C PRO A 62 1.83 17.16 -16.73
N LYS A 63 2.73 17.40 -17.69
CA LYS A 63 2.55 17.15 -19.14
C LYS A 63 2.02 15.75 -19.49
N TYR A 64 2.01 14.82 -18.54
CA TYR A 64 1.39 13.51 -18.64
C TYR A 64 0.58 13.22 -17.36
N THR A 65 -0.75 13.33 -17.42
CA THR A 65 -1.60 12.86 -16.32
C THR A 65 -1.81 11.36 -16.50
N ARG A 66 -1.18 10.54 -15.65
CA ARG A 66 -1.64 9.14 -15.49
C ARG A 66 -3.13 9.21 -15.16
N GLY A 67 -3.96 8.56 -15.97
CA GLY A 67 -5.42 8.62 -15.87
C GLY A 67 -5.94 8.38 -14.44
N HIS A 68 -7.17 8.81 -14.19
CA HIS A 68 -7.81 8.75 -12.87
C HIS A 68 -7.96 7.28 -12.40
N THR A 69 -6.95 6.76 -11.71
CA THR A 69 -6.86 5.33 -11.34
C THR A 69 -7.50 5.02 -10.00
N ARG A 70 -7.73 6.02 -9.14
CA ARG A 70 -8.32 5.86 -7.81
C ARG A 70 -9.85 5.74 -7.91
N VAL A 71 -10.37 4.56 -7.62
CA VAL A 71 -11.80 4.21 -7.74
C VAL A 71 -12.46 3.92 -6.39
N GLY A 72 -11.87 4.37 -5.28
CA GLY A 72 -12.36 4.06 -3.94
C GLY A 72 -12.07 2.64 -3.50
N CYS A 73 -11.01 2.00 -4.02
CA CYS A 73 -10.60 0.70 -3.51
C CYS A 73 -10.24 0.80 -2.02
N ARG A 74 -10.50 -0.26 -1.25
CA ARG A 74 -10.19 -0.31 0.20
C ARG A 74 -9.14 -1.35 0.55
N ALA A 75 -8.62 -2.06 -0.46
CA ALA A 75 -7.61 -3.09 -0.26
C ALA A 75 -6.32 -2.49 0.30
N LYS A 76 -5.89 -3.02 1.44
CA LYS A 76 -4.72 -2.55 2.17
C LYS A 76 -4.14 -3.62 3.09
N ILE A 77 -2.88 -3.47 3.42
CA ILE A 77 -2.22 -4.12 4.53
C ILE A 77 -1.60 -3.06 5.44
N SER A 78 -1.86 -3.16 6.73
CA SER A 78 -1.26 -2.33 7.77
C SER A 78 -0.31 -3.19 8.59
N LEU A 79 0.92 -2.75 8.69
CA LEU A 79 1.97 -3.40 9.47
C LEU A 79 2.27 -2.56 10.69
N MET A 80 2.49 -3.23 11.82
CA MET A 80 2.89 -2.62 13.08
C MET A 80 4.12 -3.35 13.61
N LYS A 81 5.12 -2.59 14.05
CA LYS A 81 6.28 -3.10 14.76
C LYS A 81 5.84 -3.47 16.17
N ASP A 82 6.11 -4.70 16.54
CA ASP A 82 5.87 -5.27 17.86
C ASP A 82 7.21 -5.85 18.33
N ASP A 83 7.79 -5.22 19.35
CA ASP A 83 9.19 -5.35 19.75
C ASP A 83 10.15 -5.15 18.55
N GLN A 84 10.75 -6.25 18.07
CA GLN A 84 11.70 -6.26 16.95
C GLN A 84 11.13 -6.88 15.68
N ARG A 85 9.83 -7.22 15.65
CA ARG A 85 9.19 -7.88 14.50
C ARG A 85 8.02 -7.09 13.94
N TRP A 86 7.87 -7.13 12.63
CA TRP A 86 6.76 -6.51 11.92
C TRP A 86 5.59 -7.47 11.84
N LYS A 87 4.44 -7.13 12.44
CA LYS A 87 3.22 -7.94 12.41
C LYS A 87 2.15 -7.29 11.52
N VAL A 88 1.39 -8.13 10.83
CA VAL A 88 0.21 -7.68 10.08
C VAL A 88 -0.90 -7.34 11.07
N ARG A 89 -1.22 -6.05 11.19
CA ARG A 89 -2.30 -5.53 12.05
C ARG A 89 -3.66 -5.58 11.36
N VAL A 90 -3.71 -5.15 10.10
CA VAL A 90 -4.95 -5.13 9.31
C VAL A 90 -4.65 -5.64 7.92
N LEU A 91 -5.50 -6.52 7.40
CA LEU A 91 -5.47 -6.95 6.00
C LEU A 91 -6.87 -6.88 5.41
N VAL A 92 -7.06 -6.02 4.42
CA VAL A 92 -8.30 -5.91 3.64
C VAL A 92 -8.00 -6.43 2.24
N LYS A 93 -8.57 -7.58 1.89
CA LYS A 93 -8.40 -8.22 0.58
C LYS A 93 -9.42 -7.74 -0.47
N GLY A 94 -10.55 -7.18 -0.03
CA GLY A 94 -11.65 -6.81 -0.92
C GLY A 94 -11.30 -5.60 -1.81
N HIS A 95 -11.51 -5.76 -3.12
CA HIS A 95 -11.38 -4.68 -4.10
C HIS A 95 -12.76 -4.20 -4.56
N ALA A 96 -12.88 -2.90 -4.83
CA ALA A 96 -14.11 -2.31 -5.38
C ALA A 96 -14.22 -2.48 -6.92
N TYR A 97 -13.29 -3.18 -7.54
CA TYR A 97 -13.19 -3.36 -8.98
C TYR A 97 -12.62 -4.74 -9.33
N VAL A 98 -12.88 -5.22 -10.54
CA VAL A 98 -12.35 -6.50 -11.03
C VAL A 98 -10.84 -6.41 -11.20
N LEU A 99 -10.13 -7.31 -10.53
CA LEU A 99 -8.67 -7.39 -10.60
C LEU A 99 -8.20 -7.81 -11.99
N CYS A 100 -6.97 -7.43 -12.35
CA CYS A 100 -6.42 -7.84 -13.63
C CYS A 100 -6.20 -9.36 -13.63
N THR A 101 -6.67 -10.03 -14.68
CA THR A 101 -6.40 -11.45 -14.88
C THR A 101 -4.90 -11.69 -14.98
N THR A 102 -4.42 -12.85 -14.53
CA THR A 102 -3.01 -13.27 -14.56
C THR A 102 -2.31 -13.01 -15.90
N ARG A 103 -3.02 -13.19 -17.04
CA ARG A 103 -2.48 -12.93 -18.40
C ARG A 103 -2.09 -11.48 -18.67
N LYS A 104 -2.69 -10.50 -17.97
CA LYS A 104 -2.47 -9.06 -18.15
C LYS A 104 -1.68 -8.42 -17.01
N THR A 105 -1.07 -9.22 -16.13
CA THR A 105 -0.30 -8.73 -14.98
C THR A 105 0.94 -7.92 -15.35
N HIS A 106 1.47 -8.10 -16.56
CA HIS A 106 2.58 -7.30 -17.10
C HIS A 106 2.22 -5.84 -17.39
N LEU A 107 0.93 -5.47 -17.34
CA LEU A 107 0.42 -4.11 -17.55
C LEU A 107 0.14 -3.34 -16.25
N LEU A 108 0.46 -3.92 -15.08
CA LEU A 108 0.13 -3.39 -13.74
C LEU A 108 1.15 -2.43 -13.14
#